data_AF-A0A7V8NMP7-F1
#
_entry.id   AF-A0A7V8NMP7-F1
#
_cell.length_a   1.000
_cell.length_b   1.000
_cell.length_c   1.000
_cell.angle_alpha   90.00
_cell.angle_beta   90.00
_cell.angle_gamma   90.00
#
_symmetry.space_group_name_H-M   'P 1'
#
loop_
_entity.id
_entity.type
_entity.pdbx_description
1 polymer ?
#
loop_
_entity_poly.entity_id
_entity_poly.type
_entity_poly.pdbx_seq_one_letter_code
_entity_poly.pdbx_strand_id
1 'polypeptide(L)'
;MRRVALLGICLALPPVAQRADAQATYTLKPTPKTVAWGYYDAKTPPALRIKSGDTVEIQTLITNSPKRLEEAGVPPDQVEQSLRDITDQVKD
;
A
#
# COMPACT_ATOMS: atom_id res chain seq x y z
N MET A 1 16.62 -73.14 8.68
CA MET A 1 16.96 -71.81 8.14
C MET A 1 15.67 -71.10 7.72
N ARG A 2 15.08 -70.27 8.58
CA ARG A 2 13.91 -69.44 8.23
C ARG A 2 14.26 -67.98 8.54
N ARG A 3 14.49 -67.22 7.47
CA ARG A 3 14.84 -65.80 7.49
C ARG A 3 13.63 -65.00 7.95
N VAL A 4 13.75 -64.33 9.10
CA VAL A 4 12.75 -63.35 9.57
C VAL A 4 13.01 -62.06 8.80
N ALA A 5 12.08 -61.67 7.94
CA ALA A 5 12.13 -60.39 7.24
C ALA A 5 11.55 -59.30 8.15
N LEU A 6 12.40 -58.35 8.55
CA LEU A 6 11.99 -57.14 9.26
C LEU A 6 11.31 -56.19 8.26
N LEU A 7 9.99 -56.00 8.42
CA LEU A 7 9.23 -54.97 7.73
C LEU A 7 9.62 -53.61 8.32
N GLY A 8 10.37 -52.81 7.57
CA GLY A 8 10.66 -51.42 7.91
C GLY A 8 9.42 -50.55 7.70
N ILE A 9 8.90 -49.98 8.79
CA ILE A 9 7.85 -48.95 8.74
C ILE A 9 8.53 -47.64 8.32
N CYS A 10 8.33 -47.24 7.07
CA CYS A 10 8.61 -45.88 6.61
C CYS A 10 7.53 -44.95 7.14
N LEU A 11 7.86 -44.18 8.18
CA LEU A 11 7.02 -43.10 8.69
C LEU A 11 7.01 -41.95 7.66
N ALA A 12 6.01 -41.92 6.79
CA ALA A 12 5.83 -40.83 5.84
C ALA A 12 5.36 -39.57 6.59
N LEU A 13 6.25 -38.58 6.74
CA LEU A 13 5.91 -37.25 7.21
C LEU A 13 4.95 -36.61 6.18
N PRO A 14 3.78 -36.09 6.59
CA PRO A 14 2.90 -35.37 5.68
C PRO A 14 3.61 -34.11 5.17
N PRO A 15 3.41 -33.71 3.90
CA PRO A 15 3.98 -32.48 3.39
C PRO A 15 3.37 -31.32 4.19
N VAL A 16 4.23 -30.56 4.87
CA VAL A 16 3.85 -29.28 5.45
C VAL A 16 3.59 -28.35 4.27
N ALA A 17 2.32 -28.23 3.88
CA ALA A 17 1.89 -27.23 2.91
C ALA A 17 2.17 -25.84 3.52
N GLN A 18 3.28 -25.24 3.11
CA GLN A 18 3.63 -23.87 3.46
C GLN A 18 2.56 -22.98 2.82
N ARG A 19 1.60 -22.53 3.62
CA ARG A 19 0.66 -21.49 3.19
C ARG A 19 1.51 -20.26 2.90
N ALA A 20 1.69 -19.94 1.62
CA ALA A 20 2.10 -18.60 1.25
C ALA A 20 1.03 -17.67 1.83
N ASP A 21 1.42 -16.83 2.80
CA ASP A 21 0.56 -15.72 3.23
C ASP A 21 0.23 -14.94 1.96
N ALA A 22 -1.06 -14.86 1.62
CA ALA A 22 -1.50 -14.11 0.46
C ALA A 22 -1.07 -12.65 0.65
N GLN A 23 -0.20 -12.17 -0.23
CA GLN A 23 0.31 -10.81 -0.21
C GLN A 23 -0.87 -9.85 -0.32
N ALA A 24 -0.97 -8.90 0.61
CA ALA A 24 -2.05 -7.92 0.59
C ALA A 24 -1.77 -6.87 -0.49
N THR A 25 -2.85 -6.38 -1.11
CA THR A 25 -2.80 -5.20 -1.97
C THR A 25 -3.57 -4.07 -1.31
N TYR A 26 -2.95 -2.91 -1.19
CA TYR A 26 -3.54 -1.71 -0.63
C TYR A 26 -3.64 -0.62 -1.69
N THR A 27 -4.63 0.26 -1.55
CA THR A 27 -4.69 1.53 -2.29
C THR A 27 -4.57 2.67 -1.28
N LEU A 28 -3.52 3.48 -1.41
CA LEU A 28 -3.32 4.69 -0.61
C LEU A 28 -3.77 5.91 -1.41
N LYS A 29 -4.95 6.43 -1.05
CA LYS A 29 -5.51 7.64 -1.67
C LYS A 29 -4.90 8.91 -1.08
N PRO A 30 -4.76 9.99 -1.87
CA PRO A 30 -4.36 11.29 -1.36
C PRO A 30 -5.52 11.90 -0.57
N THR A 31 -5.27 12.17 0.70
CA THR A 31 -6.18 12.87 1.62
C THR A 31 -5.35 13.83 2.46
N PRO A 32 -5.96 14.80 3.13
CA PRO A 32 -5.24 15.67 4.07
C PRO A 32 -4.47 14.92 5.18
N LYS A 33 -4.81 13.65 5.47
CA LYS A 33 -4.14 12.85 6.50
C LYS A 33 -3.02 11.95 5.96
N THR A 34 -2.89 11.84 4.63
CA THR A 34 -1.95 10.91 3.98
C THR A 34 -0.91 11.63 3.12
N VAL A 35 -0.98 12.96 3.04
CA VAL A 35 -0.06 13.79 2.26
C VAL A 35 0.73 14.71 3.18
N ALA A 36 2.04 14.73 2.99
CA ALA A 36 2.93 15.80 3.44
C ALA A 36 3.36 16.60 2.19
N TRP A 37 3.39 17.93 2.29
CA TRP A 37 3.69 18.80 1.15
C TRP A 37 4.99 19.57 1.37
N GLY A 38 5.98 19.35 0.49
CA GLY A 38 7.16 20.22 0.37
C GLY A 38 8.33 19.86 1.29
N TYR A 39 8.25 18.74 2.02
CA TYR A 39 9.31 18.29 2.91
C TYR A 39 9.36 16.76 3.03
N TYR A 40 10.46 16.28 3.62
CA TYR A 40 10.61 14.92 4.13
C TYR A 40 11.16 15.01 5.56
N ASP A 41 10.45 14.44 6.53
CA ASP A 41 10.87 14.39 7.93
C ASP A 41 10.59 12.99 8.52
N ALA A 42 11.57 12.41 9.21
CA ALA A 42 11.42 11.12 9.88
C ALA A 42 10.44 11.17 11.07
N LYS A 43 10.10 12.36 11.56
CA LYS A 43 9.11 12.56 12.62
C LYS A 43 7.67 12.58 12.11
N THR A 44 7.46 12.70 10.79
CA THR A 44 6.11 12.68 10.21
C THR A 44 5.42 11.34 10.47
N PRO A 45 4.18 11.33 10.99
CA PRO A 45 3.45 10.09 11.19
C PRO A 45 3.28 9.31 9.88
N PRO A 46 3.41 7.97 9.91
CA PRO A 46 3.25 7.16 8.70
C PRO A 46 1.79 7.11 8.25
N ALA A 47 1.56 7.31 6.95
CA ALA A 47 0.23 7.22 6.34
C ALA A 47 -0.32 5.78 6.23
N LEU A 48 0.56 4.78 6.14
CA LEU A 48 0.22 3.36 6.06
C LEU A 48 1.37 2.50 6.60
N ARG A 49 1.06 1.37 7.23
CA ARG A 49 2.03 0.32 7.62
C ARG A 49 1.65 -0.99 6.92
N ILE A 50 2.62 -1.64 6.28
CA ILE A 50 2.42 -2.88 5.50
C ILE A 50 3.45 -3.95 5.87
N LYS A 51 3.22 -5.19 5.46
CA LYS A 51 4.19 -6.28 5.60
C LYS A 51 5.09 -6.36 4.36
N SER A 52 6.29 -6.90 4.52
CA SER A 52 7.19 -7.15 3.39
C SER A 52 6.54 -8.12 2.41
N GLY A 53 6.54 -7.76 1.12
CA GLY A 53 5.89 -8.53 0.06
C GLY A 53 4.50 -8.03 -0.32
N ASP A 54 3.87 -7.17 0.50
CA ASP A 54 2.63 -6.51 0.12
C ASP A 54 2.85 -5.50 -1.01
N THR A 55 1.78 -5.20 -1.74
CA THR A 55 1.76 -4.20 -2.81
C THR A 55 0.92 -3.00 -2.40
N VAL A 56 1.36 -1.78 -2.75
CA VAL A 56 0.59 -0.56 -2.55
C VAL A 56 0.47 0.20 -3.86
N GLU A 57 -0.76 0.41 -4.31
CA GLU A 57 -1.07 1.42 -5.31
C GLU A 57 -1.16 2.78 -4.61
N ILE A 58 -0.21 3.67 -4.92
CA ILE A 58 -0.18 5.02 -4.35
C ILE A 58 -0.73 5.99 -5.39
N GLN A 59 -1.85 6.62 -5.06
CA GLN A 59 -2.42 7.68 -5.88
C GLN A 59 -1.77 9.00 -5.49
N THR A 60 -1.28 9.73 -6.49
CA THR A 60 -0.57 10.99 -6.31
C THR A 60 -1.33 12.12 -6.99
N LEU A 61 -1.00 13.36 -6.60
CA LEU A 61 -1.58 14.56 -7.18
C LEU A 61 -0.50 15.39 -7.86
N ILE A 62 -0.92 16.17 -8.85
CA ILE A 62 -0.09 17.22 -9.43
C ILE A 62 0.28 18.26 -8.37
N THR A 63 1.49 18.84 -8.47
CA THR A 63 2.00 19.87 -7.55
C THR A 63 1.52 21.29 -7.88
N ASN A 64 0.49 21.43 -8.71
CA ASN A 64 -0.17 22.70 -9.01
C ASN A 64 -1.30 22.98 -8.00
N SER A 65 -1.98 24.13 -8.09
CA SER A 65 -3.13 24.45 -7.22
C SER A 65 -4.45 24.41 -8.00
N PRO A 66 -5.58 24.10 -7.34
CA PRO A 66 -6.91 24.18 -7.96
C PRO A 66 -7.15 25.51 -8.67
N LYS A 67 -6.81 26.61 -8.00
CA LYS A 67 -6.96 27.97 -8.55
C LYS A 67 -6.18 28.16 -9.85
N ARG A 68 -4.93 27.70 -9.92
CA ARG A 68 -4.12 27.83 -11.14
C ARG A 68 -4.60 26.95 -12.27
N LEU A 69 -5.16 25.78 -11.97
CA LEU A 69 -5.79 24.93 -12.99
C LEU A 69 -7.03 25.62 -13.57
N GLU A 70 -7.87 26.21 -12.73
CA GLU A 70 -9.05 26.98 -13.16
C GLU A 70 -8.66 28.23 -13.98
N GLU A 71 -7.64 28.98 -13.54
CA GLU A 71 -7.08 30.12 -14.29
C GLU A 71 -6.51 29.70 -15.65
N ALA A 72 -6.05 28.46 -15.79
CA ALA A 72 -5.61 27.87 -17.05
C ALA A 72 -6.76 27.33 -17.91
N GLY A 73 -8.02 27.47 -17.47
CA GLY A 73 -9.22 27.11 -18.22
C GLY A 73 -9.79 25.72 -17.90
N VAL A 74 -9.31 25.04 -16.87
CA VAL A 74 -9.92 23.77 -16.41
C VAL A 74 -11.26 24.07 -15.73
N PRO A 75 -12.38 23.46 -16.16
CA PRO A 75 -13.66 23.63 -15.50
C PRO A 75 -13.60 23.23 -14.00
N PRO A 76 -14.24 23.98 -13.09
CA PRO A 76 -14.14 23.71 -11.65
C PRO A 76 -14.56 22.30 -11.23
N ASP A 77 -15.53 21.71 -11.90
CA ASP A 77 -16.04 20.35 -11.67
C ASP A 77 -15.11 19.24 -12.18
N GLN A 78 -14.10 19.59 -12.99
CA GLN A 78 -13.05 18.67 -13.47
C GLN A 78 -11.78 18.74 -12.61
N VAL A 79 -11.68 19.69 -11.68
CA VAL A 79 -10.56 19.73 -10.72
C VAL A 79 -10.87 18.77 -9.57
N GLU A 80 -9.96 17.83 -9.33
CA GLU A 80 -10.12 16.79 -8.31
C GLU A 80 -10.37 17.36 -6.90
N GLN A 81 -11.35 16.79 -6.20
CA GLN A 81 -11.69 17.21 -4.84
C GLN A 81 -10.53 16.95 -3.86
N SER A 82 -9.79 15.86 -4.02
CA SER A 82 -8.59 15.55 -3.23
C SER A 82 -7.56 16.67 -3.28
N LEU A 83 -7.33 17.26 -4.47
CA LEU A 83 -6.42 18.39 -4.65
C LEU A 83 -6.93 19.65 -3.94
N ARG A 84 -8.24 19.90 -3.97
CA ARG A 84 -8.87 21.00 -3.22
C ARG A 84 -8.69 20.81 -1.72
N ASP A 85 -9.05 19.64 -1.21
CA ASP A 85 -8.99 19.32 0.21
C ASP A 85 -7.56 19.42 0.74
N ILE A 86 -6.57 18.90 0.02
CA ILE A 86 -5.16 18.93 0.42
C ILE A 86 -4.60 20.36 0.36
N THR A 87 -4.91 21.11 -0.69
CA THR A 87 -4.47 22.51 -0.79
C THR A 87 -5.04 23.35 0.36
N ASP A 88 -6.27 23.05 0.78
CA ASP A 88 -6.94 23.78 1.87
C ASP A 88 -6.45 23.34 3.27
N GLN A 89 -6.28 22.04 3.52
CA GLN A 89 -6.10 21.52 4.88
C GLN A 89 -4.66 21.19 5.27
N VAL A 90 -3.77 20.91 4.32
CA VAL A 90 -2.36 20.60 4.63
C VAL A 90 -1.58 21.92 4.71
N LYS A 91 -1.26 22.36 5.93
CA LYS A 91 -0.65 23.67 6.24
C LYS A 91 0.66 23.58 7.02
N ASP A 92 1.13 22.37 7.22
CA ASP A 92 2.30 22.02 8.03
C ASP A 92 3.61 22.64 7.48
#